data_AF-A0A8J2TJN8-F1
#
_entry.id   AF-A0A8J2TJN8-F1
#
_cell.length_a   1.000
_cell.length_b   1.000
_cell.length_c   1.000
_cell.angle_alpha   90.00
_cell.angle_beta   90.00
_cell.angle_gamma   90.00
#
_symmetry.space_group_name_H-M   'P 1'
#
loop_
_entity.id
_entity.type
_entity.pdbx_description
1 polymer ?
#
loop_
_entity_poly.entity_id
_entity_poly.type
_entity_poly.pdbx_seq_one_letter_code
_entity_poly.pdbx_strand_id
1 'polypeptide(L)'
;MKPYQKIPIQDCGEPLIAIPENYFLVCSPHVYQSLGASYKEKSPYYLRQGVLKALLKAQTELEKQYPRWRILIFDAYRPVAVQQFMVDYTFKSVLKQQGLTVEQLTSEQETAIWSEVYKIWAIPSYDLATPPPHSTGAAIDLTLVDAEGNIVDMGGEIDELSERSHPNYYQQATSKQEQKYQQNRELLYDVMRKAGFHRHQGEWWHFSLGDQMWVWLEMLEHPEKSLVARYGRVIK
;
A
#
# COMPACT_ATOMS: atom_id res chain seq x y z
N MET A 1 4.93 -12.44 -13.30
CA MET A 1 4.18 -12.88 -12.11
C MET A 1 5.02 -12.56 -10.88
N LYS A 2 4.45 -11.89 -9.87
CA LYS A 2 5.18 -11.51 -8.64
C LYS A 2 5.45 -12.78 -7.80
N PRO A 3 6.54 -12.85 -7.02
CA PRO A 3 6.92 -14.07 -6.30
C PRO A 3 5.84 -14.61 -5.35
N TYR A 4 5.12 -13.71 -4.68
CA TYR A 4 4.09 -14.06 -3.71
C TYR A 4 2.83 -14.70 -4.32
N GLN A 5 2.58 -14.54 -5.63
CA GLN A 5 1.37 -15.04 -6.29
C GLN A 5 1.30 -16.59 -6.37
N LYS A 6 2.38 -17.29 -5.99
CA LYS A 6 2.42 -18.75 -5.88
C LYS A 6 1.92 -19.27 -4.53
N ILE A 7 1.75 -18.40 -3.54
CA ILE A 7 1.36 -18.79 -2.18
C ILE A 7 -0.14 -19.14 -2.19
N PRO A 8 -0.55 -20.32 -1.69
CA PRO A 8 -1.97 -20.67 -1.64
C PRO A 8 -2.75 -19.72 -0.74
N ILE A 9 -4.01 -19.49 -1.09
CA ILE A 9 -4.96 -18.71 -0.29
C ILE A 9 -5.99 -19.65 0.31
N GLN A 10 -6.16 -19.58 1.63
CA GLN A 10 -7.26 -20.16 2.38
C GLN A 10 -7.99 -19.01 3.09
N ASP A 11 -8.93 -18.38 2.38
CA ASP A 11 -9.65 -17.22 2.90
C ASP A 11 -10.40 -17.58 4.19
N CYS A 12 -10.15 -16.83 5.26
CA CYS A 12 -10.73 -17.08 6.58
C CYS A 12 -12.15 -16.53 6.75
N GLY A 13 -12.69 -15.82 5.75
CA GLY A 13 -14.06 -15.33 5.73
C GLY A 13 -14.32 -14.11 6.60
N GLU A 14 -13.30 -13.49 7.19
CA GLU A 14 -13.48 -12.30 8.02
C GLU A 14 -14.14 -11.16 7.22
N PRO A 15 -15.11 -10.45 7.82
CA PRO A 15 -15.81 -9.39 7.10
C PRO A 15 -14.87 -8.23 6.79
N LEU A 16 -15.20 -7.55 5.69
CA LEU A 16 -14.67 -6.23 5.39
C LEU A 16 -15.50 -5.18 6.15
N ILE A 17 -14.86 -4.38 7.00
CA ILE A 17 -15.52 -3.41 7.88
C ILE A 17 -14.93 -2.01 7.70
N ALA A 18 -15.75 -1.00 7.96
CA ALA A 18 -15.35 0.41 7.84
C ALA A 18 -14.27 0.76 8.86
N ILE A 19 -13.34 1.61 8.44
CA ILE A 19 -12.32 2.18 9.33
C ILE A 19 -12.98 3.31 10.16
N PRO A 20 -12.84 3.29 11.49
CA PRO A 20 -13.47 4.26 12.36
C PRO A 20 -12.69 5.59 12.41
N GLU A 21 -13.34 6.69 12.00
CA GLU A 21 -12.74 8.04 11.89
C GLU A 21 -12.32 8.67 13.24
N ASN A 22 -12.77 8.12 14.37
CA ASN A 22 -12.36 8.62 15.68
C ASN A 22 -10.94 8.17 16.09
N TYR A 23 -10.40 7.14 15.44
CA TYR A 23 -9.03 6.65 15.70
C TYR A 23 -8.04 7.03 14.59
N PHE A 24 -8.52 7.16 13.35
CA PHE A 24 -7.68 7.33 12.18
C PHE A 24 -8.09 8.56 11.39
N LEU A 25 -7.12 9.17 10.72
CA LEU A 25 -7.37 10.14 9.68
C LEU A 25 -7.45 9.43 8.33
N VAL A 26 -8.21 10.00 7.40
CA VAL A 26 -8.35 9.51 6.03
C VAL A 26 -8.19 10.68 5.06
N CYS A 27 -7.58 10.43 3.90
CA CYS A 27 -7.42 11.44 2.85
C CYS A 27 -8.77 11.77 2.18
N SER A 28 -9.47 12.83 2.59
CA SER A 28 -10.75 13.20 2.00
C SER A 28 -10.66 14.51 1.18
N PRO A 29 -11.10 14.54 -0.10
CA PRO A 29 -11.66 13.42 -0.87
C PRO A 29 -10.58 12.37 -1.21
N HIS A 30 -11.00 11.10 -1.36
CA HIS A 30 -10.08 10.02 -1.71
C HIS A 30 -9.37 10.32 -3.04
N VAL A 31 -8.05 10.12 -3.07
CA VAL A 31 -7.19 10.54 -4.19
C VAL A 31 -7.64 9.91 -5.50
N TYR A 32 -7.88 8.59 -5.53
CA TYR A 32 -8.28 7.92 -6.77
C TYR A 32 -9.70 8.27 -7.21
N GLN A 33 -10.61 8.57 -6.26
CA GLN A 33 -11.95 9.03 -6.62
C GLN A 33 -11.88 10.42 -7.25
N SER A 34 -10.99 11.27 -6.76
CA SER A 34 -10.72 12.60 -7.34
C SER A 34 -10.14 12.52 -8.75
N LEU A 35 -9.47 11.41 -9.10
CA LEU A 35 -9.03 11.11 -10.46
C LEU A 35 -10.12 10.51 -11.36
N GLY A 36 -11.28 10.13 -10.79
CA GLY A 36 -12.41 9.53 -11.51
C GLY A 36 -12.63 8.04 -11.27
N ALA A 37 -11.86 7.39 -10.37
CA ALA A 37 -12.08 5.99 -10.04
C ALA A 37 -13.41 5.79 -9.29
N SER A 38 -14.18 4.77 -9.70
CA SER A 38 -15.46 4.44 -9.06
C SER A 38 -15.31 3.25 -8.12
N TYR A 39 -15.59 3.47 -6.84
CA TYR A 39 -15.71 2.42 -5.83
C TYR A 39 -17.14 1.86 -5.73
N LYS A 40 -18.06 2.34 -6.58
CA LYS A 40 -19.49 2.00 -6.58
C LYS A 40 -20.10 2.22 -5.18
N GLU A 41 -20.60 1.15 -4.57
CA GLU A 41 -21.29 1.17 -3.26
C GLU A 41 -20.34 0.99 -2.07
N LYS A 42 -19.06 0.67 -2.31
CA LYS A 42 -18.08 0.47 -1.24
C LYS A 42 -17.26 1.73 -1.03
N SER A 43 -16.81 1.95 0.20
CA SER A 43 -15.83 3.00 0.50
C SER A 43 -14.41 2.44 0.44
N PRO A 44 -13.42 3.25 0.03
CA PRO A 44 -12.00 2.87 0.07
C PRO A 44 -11.51 2.57 1.50
N TYR A 45 -12.13 3.19 2.52
CA TYR A 45 -11.68 3.13 3.91
C TYR A 45 -12.29 1.94 4.65
N TYR A 46 -12.02 0.75 4.12
CA TYR A 46 -12.49 -0.52 4.65
C TYR A 46 -11.30 -1.49 4.76
N LEU A 47 -11.30 -2.35 5.79
CA LEU A 47 -10.28 -3.37 6.02
C LEU A 47 -10.93 -4.66 6.51
N ARG A 48 -10.22 -5.80 6.38
CA ARG A 48 -10.61 -7.03 7.08
C ARG A 48 -10.59 -6.78 8.59
N GLN A 49 -11.54 -7.38 9.31
CA GLN A 49 -11.71 -7.13 10.74
C GLN A 49 -10.42 -7.35 11.56
N GLY A 50 -9.68 -8.44 11.32
CA GLY A 50 -8.41 -8.70 11.99
C GLY A 50 -7.32 -7.70 11.61
N VAL A 51 -7.35 -7.17 10.38
CA VAL A 51 -6.42 -6.15 9.89
C VAL A 51 -6.70 -4.80 10.54
N LEU A 52 -7.97 -4.40 10.69
CA LEU A 52 -8.32 -3.21 11.45
C LEU A 52 -7.91 -3.32 12.93
N LYS A 53 -8.09 -4.50 13.54
CA LYS A 53 -7.64 -4.74 14.92
C LYS A 53 -6.14 -4.56 15.07
N ALA A 54 -5.36 -5.03 14.10
CA ALA A 54 -3.92 -4.80 14.08
C ALA A 54 -3.59 -3.31 13.87
N LEU A 55 -4.31 -2.60 13.01
CA LEU A 55 -4.10 -1.16 12.80
C LEU A 55 -4.40 -0.34 14.06
N LEU A 56 -5.42 -0.71 14.84
CA LEU A 56 -5.68 -0.10 16.16
C LEU A 56 -4.51 -0.33 17.14
N LYS A 57 -3.88 -1.51 17.09
CA LYS A 57 -2.65 -1.75 17.85
C LYS A 57 -1.52 -0.84 17.37
N ALA A 58 -1.35 -0.65 16.06
CA ALA A 58 -0.36 0.28 15.52
C ALA A 58 -0.59 1.71 16.03
N GLN A 59 -1.82 2.24 15.96
CA GLN A 59 -2.17 3.54 16.52
C GLN A 59 -1.83 3.64 18.02
N THR A 60 -2.12 2.58 18.79
CA THR A 60 -1.78 2.53 20.22
C THR A 60 -0.26 2.53 20.45
N GLU A 61 0.53 1.80 19.64
CA GLU A 61 2.00 1.80 19.76
C GLU A 61 2.62 3.16 19.36
N LEU A 62 2.02 3.86 18.40
CA LEU A 62 2.41 5.22 18.03
C LEU A 62 2.19 6.17 19.20
N GLU A 63 0.99 6.18 19.78
CA GLU A 63 0.60 7.10 20.86
C GLU A 63 1.44 6.94 22.13
N LYS A 64 1.96 5.75 22.42
CA LYS A 64 2.88 5.53 23.55
C LYS A 64 4.16 6.36 23.47
N GLN A 65 4.66 6.58 22.25
CA GLN A 65 5.91 7.30 21.99
C GLN A 65 5.64 8.75 21.56
N TYR A 66 4.55 8.97 20.84
CA TYR A 66 4.16 10.26 20.26
C TYR A 66 2.69 10.57 20.59
N PRO A 67 2.39 11.09 21.80
CA PRO A 67 1.03 11.41 22.19
C PRO A 67 0.35 12.36 21.21
N ARG A 68 -0.93 12.08 20.90
CA ARG A 68 -1.78 12.81 19.92
C ARG A 68 -1.38 12.69 18.45
N TRP A 69 -0.31 11.97 18.11
CA TRP A 69 -0.03 11.64 16.71
C TRP A 69 -1.04 10.61 16.20
N ARG A 70 -1.37 10.68 14.91
CA ARG A 70 -2.36 9.80 14.29
C ARG A 70 -1.85 9.21 12.99
N ILE A 71 -2.31 8.01 12.68
CA ILE A 71 -2.14 7.40 11.36
C ILE A 71 -3.12 8.07 10.39
N LEU A 72 -2.60 8.50 9.24
CA LEU A 72 -3.36 9.01 8.10
C LEU A 72 -3.36 7.96 6.98
N ILE A 73 -4.55 7.51 6.61
CA ILE A 73 -4.76 6.45 5.63
C ILE A 73 -4.99 7.08 4.26
N PHE A 74 -4.12 6.71 3.33
CA PHE A 74 -4.17 7.15 1.94
C PHE A 74 -5.11 6.26 1.12
N ASP A 75 -4.88 4.95 1.15
CA ASP A 75 -5.74 3.94 0.51
C ASP A 75 -5.76 2.64 1.32
N ALA A 76 -6.87 1.91 1.25
CA ALA A 76 -7.06 0.65 1.96
C ALA A 76 -7.72 -0.39 1.06
N TYR A 77 -9.04 -0.61 1.16
CA TYR A 77 -9.70 -1.58 0.29
C TYR A 77 -9.86 -1.02 -1.11
N ARG A 78 -9.24 -1.65 -2.10
CA ARG A 78 -9.30 -1.25 -3.52
C ARG A 78 -9.93 -2.34 -4.38
N PRO A 79 -11.13 -2.15 -4.96
CA PRO A 79 -11.71 -3.08 -5.92
C PRO A 79 -10.80 -3.28 -7.14
N VAL A 80 -10.85 -4.47 -7.76
CA VAL A 80 -10.03 -4.78 -8.96
C VAL A 80 -10.29 -3.79 -10.10
N ALA A 81 -11.52 -3.30 -10.25
CA ALA A 81 -11.84 -2.27 -11.23
C ALA A 81 -11.11 -0.93 -10.97
N VAL A 82 -10.93 -0.56 -9.69
CA VAL A 82 -10.14 0.61 -9.32
C VAL A 82 -8.65 0.34 -9.51
N GLN A 83 -8.17 -0.87 -9.21
CA GLN A 83 -6.79 -1.28 -9.51
C GLN A 83 -6.50 -1.14 -11.02
N GLN A 84 -7.39 -1.63 -11.88
CA GLN A 84 -7.28 -1.48 -13.34
C GLN A 84 -7.28 -0.01 -13.75
N PHE A 85 -8.20 0.79 -13.19
CA PHE A 85 -8.27 2.22 -13.47
C PHE A 85 -6.94 2.92 -13.16
N MET A 86 -6.32 2.64 -12.01
CA MET A 86 -5.06 3.27 -11.62
C MET A 86 -3.88 2.83 -12.50
N VAL A 87 -3.83 1.54 -12.87
CA VAL A 87 -2.84 1.02 -13.82
C VAL A 87 -2.94 1.75 -15.17
N ASP A 88 -4.15 1.90 -15.71
CA ASP A 88 -4.38 2.60 -16.97
C ASP A 88 -4.09 4.11 -16.86
N TYR A 89 -4.45 4.72 -15.74
CA TYR A 89 -4.20 6.13 -15.46
C TYR A 89 -2.69 6.42 -15.40
N THR A 90 -1.93 5.58 -14.69
CA THR A 90 -0.47 5.74 -14.57
C THR A 90 0.21 5.49 -15.91
N PHE A 91 -0.20 4.50 -16.69
CA PHE A 91 0.32 4.28 -18.05
C PHE A 91 0.17 5.53 -18.92
N LYS A 92 -1.03 6.12 -18.96
CA LYS A 92 -1.29 7.38 -19.68
C LYS A 92 -0.47 8.55 -19.14
N SER A 93 -0.27 8.61 -17.83
CA SER A 93 0.53 9.67 -17.20
C SER A 93 2.01 9.57 -17.60
N VAL A 94 2.58 8.36 -17.63
CA VAL A 94 3.95 8.11 -18.08
C VAL A 94 4.11 8.45 -19.56
N LEU A 95 3.15 8.06 -20.43
CA LEU A 95 3.17 8.46 -21.84
C LEU A 95 3.23 9.97 -22.02
N LYS A 96 2.35 10.70 -21.31
CA LYS A 96 2.29 12.16 -21.35
C LYS A 96 3.59 12.80 -20.88
N GLN A 97 4.21 12.27 -19.82
CA GLN A 97 5.51 12.76 -19.32
C GLN A 97 6.64 12.54 -20.32
N GLN A 98 6.60 11.44 -21.07
CA GLN A 98 7.58 11.14 -22.13
C GLN A 98 7.26 11.82 -23.47
N GLY A 99 6.15 12.56 -23.57
CA GLY A 99 5.73 13.22 -24.81
C GLY A 99 5.29 12.23 -25.91
N LEU A 100 4.84 11.03 -25.52
CA LEU A 100 4.42 9.96 -26.42
C LEU A 100 2.89 9.86 -26.51
N THR A 101 2.40 9.36 -27.64
CA THR A 101 1.00 8.91 -27.80
C THR A 101 0.95 7.41 -28.09
N VAL A 102 -0.21 6.79 -27.84
CA VAL A 102 -0.38 5.33 -28.00
C VAL A 102 -0.12 4.91 -29.46
N GLU A 103 -0.49 5.74 -30.42
CA GLU A 103 -0.35 5.48 -31.86
C GLU A 103 1.13 5.49 -32.32
N GLN A 104 2.01 6.08 -31.53
CA GLN A 104 3.43 6.24 -31.82
C GLN A 104 4.32 5.22 -31.10
N LEU A 105 3.75 4.41 -30.21
CA LEU A 105 4.53 3.47 -29.41
C LEU A 105 5.06 2.32 -30.26
N THR A 106 6.37 2.11 -30.18
CA THR A 106 6.93 0.81 -30.55
C THR A 106 6.57 -0.23 -29.47
N SER A 107 6.54 -1.51 -29.85
CA SER A 107 6.28 -2.59 -28.89
C SER A 107 7.31 -2.63 -27.75
N GLU A 108 8.54 -2.19 -27.99
CA GLU A 108 9.59 -2.10 -26.97
C GLU A 108 9.29 -0.97 -25.97
N GLN A 109 8.91 0.22 -26.45
CA GLN A 109 8.53 1.34 -25.59
C GLN A 109 7.30 1.01 -24.75
N GLU A 110 6.28 0.41 -25.36
CA GLU A 110 5.08 -0.03 -24.64
C GLU A 110 5.43 -1.02 -23.53
N THR A 111 6.28 -2.02 -23.83
CA THR A 111 6.74 -3.01 -22.84
C THR A 111 7.52 -2.34 -21.71
N ALA A 112 8.40 -1.39 -22.03
CA ALA A 112 9.17 -0.65 -21.04
C ALA A 112 8.26 0.17 -20.11
N ILE A 113 7.26 0.87 -20.66
CA ILE A 113 6.32 1.66 -19.86
C ILE A 113 5.48 0.75 -18.96
N TRP A 114 4.97 -0.37 -19.47
CA TRP A 114 4.26 -1.34 -18.63
C TRP A 114 5.15 -1.89 -17.51
N SER A 115 6.42 -2.15 -17.79
CA SER A 115 7.39 -2.57 -16.77
C SER A 115 7.50 -1.54 -15.66
N GLU A 116 7.61 -0.25 -15.99
CA GLU A 116 7.63 0.85 -15.03
C GLU A 116 6.32 0.93 -14.23
N VAL A 117 5.16 0.91 -14.89
CA VAL A 117 3.85 0.95 -14.22
C VAL A 117 3.70 -0.19 -13.21
N TYR A 118 4.16 -1.40 -13.56
CA TYR A 118 4.08 -2.57 -12.68
C TYR A 118 5.18 -2.64 -11.60
N LYS A 119 6.08 -1.67 -11.52
CA LYS A 119 6.95 -1.52 -10.34
C LYS A 119 6.14 -1.10 -9.11
N ILE A 120 5.16 -0.22 -9.29
CA ILE A 120 4.36 0.37 -8.19
C ILE A 120 2.92 -0.17 -8.14
N TRP A 121 2.34 -0.56 -9.28
CA TRP A 121 1.00 -1.15 -9.29
C TRP A 121 1.05 -2.67 -9.43
N ALA A 122 0.32 -3.37 -8.56
CA ALA A 122 0.02 -4.78 -8.79
C ALA A 122 -0.80 -4.96 -10.09
N ILE A 123 -0.53 -6.04 -10.82
CA ILE A 123 -1.31 -6.38 -12.02
C ILE A 123 -2.77 -6.62 -11.59
N PRO A 124 -3.76 -5.95 -12.21
CA PRO A 124 -5.17 -6.17 -11.91
C PRO A 124 -5.54 -7.63 -12.18
N SER A 125 -6.24 -8.28 -11.25
CA SER A 125 -6.62 -9.68 -11.39
C SER A 125 -7.94 -9.99 -10.70
N TYR A 126 -8.87 -10.60 -11.44
CA TYR A 126 -10.11 -11.17 -10.91
C TYR A 126 -9.95 -12.64 -10.48
N ASP A 127 -8.83 -13.26 -10.83
CA ASP A 127 -8.50 -14.61 -10.39
C ASP A 127 -8.36 -14.63 -8.86
N LEU A 128 -9.06 -15.59 -8.25
CA LEU A 128 -9.08 -15.74 -6.79
C LEU A 128 -7.74 -16.24 -6.24
N ALA A 129 -6.91 -16.87 -7.08
CA ALA A 129 -5.58 -17.33 -6.69
C ALA A 129 -4.52 -16.21 -6.71
N THR A 130 -4.77 -15.10 -7.41
CA THR A 130 -3.78 -14.03 -7.62
C THR A 130 -4.34 -12.61 -7.45
N PRO A 131 -5.15 -12.32 -6.41
CA PRO A 131 -5.71 -10.99 -6.23
C PRO A 131 -4.64 -9.92 -5.97
N PRO A 132 -4.84 -8.67 -6.43
CA PRO A 132 -4.05 -7.54 -5.97
C PRO A 132 -4.16 -7.39 -4.45
N PRO A 133 -3.08 -7.06 -3.72
CA PRO A 133 -3.08 -6.97 -2.25
C PRO A 133 -4.24 -6.14 -1.67
N HIS A 134 -4.45 -4.91 -2.13
CA HIS A 134 -5.56 -4.05 -1.66
C HIS A 134 -6.96 -4.63 -1.96
N SER A 135 -7.11 -5.43 -3.00
CA SER A 135 -8.39 -6.11 -3.32
C SER A 135 -8.75 -7.22 -2.34
N THR A 136 -7.84 -7.59 -1.44
CA THR A 136 -8.12 -8.52 -0.33
C THR A 136 -8.67 -7.82 0.92
N GLY A 137 -8.55 -6.48 1.00
CA GLY A 137 -8.84 -5.70 2.21
C GLY A 137 -7.79 -5.87 3.32
N ALA A 138 -6.61 -6.40 2.98
CA ALA A 138 -5.55 -6.70 3.93
C ALA A 138 -4.25 -5.91 3.72
N ALA A 139 -4.22 -5.06 2.69
CA ALA A 139 -3.16 -4.09 2.44
C ALA A 139 -3.65 -2.67 2.71
N ILE A 140 -2.71 -1.79 3.06
CA ILE A 140 -2.98 -0.39 3.41
C ILE A 140 -1.78 0.49 3.04
N ASP A 141 -2.09 1.65 2.48
CA ASP A 141 -1.14 2.73 2.19
C ASP A 141 -1.39 3.87 3.19
N LEU A 142 -0.37 4.26 3.95
CA LEU A 142 -0.54 5.23 5.03
C LEU A 142 0.72 6.04 5.35
N THR A 143 0.50 7.14 6.07
CA THR A 143 1.54 7.99 6.66
C THR A 143 1.13 8.40 8.07
N LEU A 144 1.88 9.31 8.67
CA LEU A 144 1.67 9.83 10.02
C LEU A 144 1.28 11.31 9.98
N VAL A 145 0.52 11.74 10.98
CA VAL A 145 0.19 13.14 11.27
C VAL A 145 0.62 13.44 12.70
N ASP A 146 1.34 14.55 12.87
CA ASP A 146 1.84 14.98 14.17
C ASP A 146 0.74 15.54 15.09
N ALA A 147 1.12 15.97 16.28
CA ALA A 147 0.20 16.48 17.29
C ALA A 147 -0.37 17.87 16.95
N GLU A 148 0.27 18.57 16.01
CA GLU A 148 -0.10 19.88 15.48
C GLU A 148 -1.01 19.74 14.25
N GLY A 149 -1.19 18.52 13.73
CA GLY A 149 -2.04 18.22 12.58
C GLY A 149 -1.30 18.29 11.25
N ASN A 150 0.04 18.36 11.24
CA ASN A 150 0.81 18.34 10.01
C ASN A 150 1.09 16.90 9.56
N ILE A 151 1.02 16.67 8.26
CA ILE A 151 1.50 15.41 7.68
C ILE A 151 3.00 15.34 7.89
N VAL A 152 3.46 14.23 8.45
CA VAL A 152 4.88 13.97 8.70
C VAL A 152 5.58 13.77 7.35
N ASP A 153 6.59 14.60 7.09
CA ASP A 153 7.34 14.55 5.84
C ASP A 153 8.20 13.27 5.76
N MET A 154 7.93 12.45 4.75
CA MET A 154 8.59 11.17 4.50
C MET A 154 9.65 11.27 3.39
N GLY A 155 9.92 12.48 2.88
CA GLY A 155 10.90 12.76 1.83
C GLY A 155 10.48 12.39 0.41
N GLY A 156 9.34 11.74 0.24
CA GLY A 156 8.76 11.39 -1.05
C GLY A 156 7.26 11.25 -0.94
N GLU A 157 6.58 11.32 -2.07
CA GLU A 157 5.12 11.21 -2.12
C GLU A 157 4.69 9.74 -2.12
N ILE A 158 3.45 9.48 -1.68
CA ILE A 158 2.78 8.20 -1.93
C ILE A 158 2.49 8.09 -3.43
N ASP A 159 2.58 6.87 -3.97
CA ASP A 159 2.46 6.56 -5.40
C ASP A 159 3.56 7.18 -6.29
N GLU A 160 4.67 7.64 -5.70
CA GLU A 160 5.80 8.14 -6.47
C GLU A 160 6.49 7.01 -7.27
N LEU A 161 6.61 7.19 -8.59
CA LEU A 161 7.30 6.24 -9.46
C LEU A 161 8.80 6.57 -9.56
N SER A 162 9.53 6.39 -8.46
CA SER A 162 10.98 6.59 -8.42
C SER A 162 11.64 5.73 -7.33
N GLU A 163 12.98 5.63 -7.36
CA GLU A 163 13.76 4.95 -6.31
C GLU A 163 13.55 5.58 -4.92
N ARG A 164 13.08 6.83 -4.84
CA ARG A 164 12.78 7.51 -3.58
C ARG A 164 11.63 6.85 -2.81
N SER A 165 10.82 6.05 -3.48
CA SER A 165 9.77 5.23 -2.88
C SER A 165 10.33 4.06 -2.09
N HIS A 166 11.56 3.63 -2.37
CA HIS A 166 12.18 2.52 -1.65
C HIS A 166 12.36 2.88 -0.18
N PRO A 167 12.03 1.96 0.75
CA PRO A 167 12.05 2.28 2.18
C PRO A 167 13.42 2.69 2.74
N ASN A 168 14.50 2.24 2.13
CA ASN A 168 15.88 2.51 2.54
C ASN A 168 16.59 3.60 1.72
N TYR A 169 15.87 4.35 0.87
CA TYR A 169 16.46 5.38 0.01
C TYR A 169 17.32 6.40 0.79
N TYR A 170 16.89 6.78 2.00
CA TYR A 170 17.59 7.75 2.85
C TYR A 170 18.54 7.12 3.89
N GLN A 171 18.83 5.82 3.80
CA GLN A 171 19.63 5.12 4.82
C GLN A 171 21.06 5.68 4.96
N GLN A 172 21.63 6.23 3.87
CA GLN A 172 22.97 6.81 3.84
C GLN A 172 22.96 8.35 3.80
N ALA A 173 21.83 8.97 4.17
CA ALA A 173 21.65 10.40 4.16
C ALA A 173 22.68 11.14 5.06
N THR A 174 23.27 12.20 4.51
CA THR A 174 24.23 13.05 5.23
C THR A 174 23.63 14.38 5.66
N SER A 175 22.59 14.86 4.97
CA SER A 175 21.88 16.08 5.35
C SER A 175 20.94 15.81 6.52
N LYS A 176 20.79 16.79 7.41
CA LYS A 176 19.87 16.69 8.57
C LYS A 176 18.43 16.45 8.14
N GLN A 177 18.02 17.04 7.01
CA GLN A 177 16.66 16.92 6.48
C GLN A 177 16.38 15.48 6.01
N GLU A 178 17.28 14.89 5.23
CA GLU A 178 17.09 13.52 4.74
C GLU A 178 17.21 12.48 5.86
N GLN A 179 18.08 12.72 6.85
CA GLN A 179 18.13 11.91 8.07
C GLN A 179 16.78 11.94 8.81
N LYS A 180 16.07 13.08 8.79
CA LYS A 180 14.73 13.17 9.37
C LYS A 180 13.71 12.34 8.58
N TYR A 181 13.80 12.31 7.25
CA TYR A 181 12.97 11.44 6.41
C TYR A 181 13.17 9.96 6.73
N GLN A 182 14.43 9.53 6.87
CA GLN A 182 14.75 8.16 7.27
C GLN A 182 14.14 7.83 8.64
N GLN A 183 14.32 8.70 9.64
CA GLN A 183 13.77 8.50 10.98
C GLN A 183 12.23 8.41 10.98
N ASN A 184 11.55 9.22 10.17
CA ASN A 184 10.10 9.19 10.05
C ASN A 184 9.60 7.88 9.40
N ARG A 185 10.30 7.41 8.35
CA ARG A 185 10.01 6.11 7.70
C ARG A 185 10.29 4.92 8.62
N GLU A 186 11.31 5.00 9.47
CA GLU A 186 11.63 4.00 10.49
C GLU A 186 10.58 3.98 11.60
N LEU A 187 10.15 5.15 12.09
CA LEU A 187 9.05 5.24 13.05
C LEU A 187 7.78 4.55 12.52
N LEU A 188 7.39 4.87 11.28
CA LEU A 188 6.22 4.27 10.66
C LEU A 188 6.37 2.75 10.53
N TYR A 189 7.53 2.29 10.05
CA TYR A 189 7.84 0.87 9.95
C TYR A 189 7.74 0.15 11.29
N ASP A 190 8.37 0.69 12.34
CA ASP A 190 8.43 0.06 13.65
C ASP A 190 7.04 -0.07 14.28
N VAL A 191 6.23 0.99 14.17
CA VAL A 191 4.85 1.01 14.66
C VAL A 191 4.02 -0.08 13.97
N MET A 192 4.08 -0.14 12.64
CA MET A 192 3.34 -1.11 11.84
C MET A 192 3.84 -2.54 12.06
N ARG A 193 5.17 -2.74 12.15
CA ARG A 193 5.79 -4.05 12.39
C ARG A 193 5.43 -4.61 13.76
N LYS A 194 5.41 -3.78 14.82
CA LYS A 194 4.95 -4.16 16.16
C LYS A 194 3.47 -4.59 16.17
N ALA A 195 2.67 -4.07 15.26
CA ALA A 195 1.30 -4.49 15.04
C ALA A 195 1.15 -5.77 14.19
N GLY A 196 2.24 -6.27 13.61
CA GLY A 196 2.29 -7.52 12.84
C GLY A 196 2.30 -7.34 11.33
N PHE A 197 2.24 -6.11 10.83
CA PHE A 197 2.30 -5.83 9.39
C PHE A 197 3.70 -6.06 8.82
N HIS A 198 3.75 -6.36 7.54
CA HIS A 198 4.97 -6.35 6.74
C HIS A 198 4.93 -5.22 5.72
N ARG A 199 6.03 -4.46 5.62
CA ARG A 199 6.18 -3.35 4.67
C ARG A 199 6.61 -3.88 3.31
N HIS A 200 6.06 -3.34 2.23
CA HIS A 200 6.54 -3.64 0.88
C HIS A 200 8.01 -3.25 0.70
N GLN A 201 8.75 -4.02 -0.10
CA GLN A 201 10.18 -3.80 -0.30
C GLN A 201 10.49 -2.57 -1.16
N GLY A 202 9.56 -2.14 -2.01
CA GLY A 202 9.75 -0.99 -2.91
C GLY A 202 8.95 0.25 -2.51
N GLU A 203 8.12 0.20 -1.47
CA GLU A 203 7.18 1.28 -1.14
C GLU A 203 7.23 1.54 0.37
N TRP A 204 7.65 2.74 0.78
CA TRP A 204 7.79 3.09 2.20
C TRP A 204 6.45 3.17 2.95
N TRP A 205 5.34 3.38 2.24
CA TRP A 205 3.99 3.60 2.76
C TRP A 205 3.10 2.35 2.80
N HIS A 206 3.45 1.31 2.04
CA HIS A 206 2.58 0.15 1.80
C HIS A 206 2.85 -0.97 2.79
N PHE A 207 1.79 -1.44 3.45
CA PHE A 207 1.84 -2.51 4.43
C PHE A 207 0.74 -3.54 4.17
N SER A 208 1.08 -4.83 4.30
CA SER A 208 0.10 -5.93 4.28
C SER A 208 0.07 -6.69 5.60
N LEU A 209 -1.05 -7.38 5.84
CA LEU A 209 -1.19 -8.35 6.93
C LEU A 209 -2.04 -9.55 6.48
N GLY A 210 -1.45 -10.74 6.40
CA GLY A 210 -2.16 -12.00 6.17
C GLY A 210 -2.57 -12.32 4.72
N ASP A 211 -2.29 -11.45 3.75
CA ASP A 211 -2.41 -11.76 2.32
C ASP A 211 -1.16 -12.51 1.79
N GLN A 212 -1.13 -12.81 0.49
CA GLN A 212 0.01 -13.49 -0.14
C GLN A 212 1.33 -12.71 0.03
N MET A 213 1.30 -11.38 -0.10
CA MET A 213 2.50 -10.56 0.01
C MET A 213 3.07 -10.61 1.43
N TRP A 214 2.21 -10.50 2.45
CA TRP A 214 2.60 -10.64 3.84
C TRP A 214 3.22 -12.01 4.12
N VAL A 215 2.61 -13.10 3.63
CA VAL A 215 3.15 -14.46 3.82
C VAL A 215 4.53 -14.59 3.18
N TRP A 216 4.70 -14.06 1.96
CA TRP A 216 5.98 -14.10 1.28
C TRP A 216 7.06 -13.36 2.06
N LEU A 217 6.78 -12.16 2.57
CA LEU A 217 7.71 -11.36 3.36
C LEU A 217 8.04 -12.06 4.69
N GLU A 218 7.05 -12.65 5.36
CA GLU A 218 7.25 -13.45 6.58
C GLU A 218 8.15 -14.68 6.31
N MET A 219 7.99 -15.36 5.17
CA MET A 219 8.84 -16.49 4.77
C MET A 219 10.28 -16.07 4.41
N LEU A 220 10.51 -14.82 3.97
CA LEU A 220 11.86 -14.32 3.75
C LEU A 220 12.61 -14.11 5.08
N GLU A 221 11.91 -13.66 6.13
CA GLU A 221 12.46 -13.51 7.49
C GLU A 221 12.55 -14.86 8.23
N HIS A 222 11.64 -15.77 7.94
CA HIS A 222 11.45 -17.05 8.63
C HIS A 222 11.25 -18.20 7.63
N PRO A 223 12.30 -18.62 6.90
CA PRO A 223 12.20 -19.60 5.81
C PRO A 223 11.78 -21.00 6.28
N GLU A 224 11.84 -21.28 7.58
CA GLU A 224 11.35 -22.51 8.19
C GLU A 224 9.82 -22.59 8.29
N LYS A 225 9.12 -21.46 8.19
CA LYS A 225 7.65 -21.42 8.31
C LYS A 225 6.98 -21.78 6.99
N SER A 226 6.06 -22.74 7.04
CA SER A 226 5.09 -22.98 5.97
C SER A 226 3.77 -22.32 6.33
N LEU A 227 3.46 -21.22 5.65
CA LEU A 227 2.29 -20.39 5.90
C LEU A 227 1.41 -20.32 4.64
N VAL A 228 0.11 -20.12 4.87
CA VAL A 228 -0.91 -19.96 3.84
C VAL A 228 -1.51 -18.56 4.00
N ALA A 229 -1.78 -17.88 2.89
CA ALA A 229 -2.43 -16.58 2.92
C ALA A 229 -3.89 -16.74 3.38
N ARG A 230 -4.31 -15.95 4.35
CA ARG A 230 -5.65 -16.05 4.95
C ARG A 230 -6.69 -15.09 4.40
N TYR A 231 -6.26 -14.14 3.56
CA TYR A 231 -7.15 -13.18 2.91
C TYR A 231 -7.02 -13.30 1.40
N GLY A 232 -8.12 -13.67 0.75
CA GLY A 232 -8.29 -13.62 -0.69
C GLY A 232 -9.09 -12.39 -1.12
N ARG A 233 -9.40 -12.32 -2.41
CA ARG A 233 -10.18 -11.22 -3.00
C ARG A 233 -11.52 -11.05 -2.28
N VAL A 234 -11.91 -9.81 -2.03
CA VAL A 234 -13.28 -9.51 -1.59
C VAL A 234 -14.24 -9.67 -2.78
N ILE A 235 -15.17 -10.61 -2.70
CA ILE A 235 -16.09 -10.99 -3.79
C ILE A 235 -17.50 -10.35 -3.64
N LYS A 236 -17.90 -9.99 -2.43
CA LYS A 236 -19.21 -9.40 -2.12
C LYS A 236 -19.05 -8.20 -1.21
#